data_AF-X0RB43-F1
#
_entry.id   AF-X0RB43-F1
#
_cell.length_a   1.000
_cell.length_b   1.000
_cell.length_c   1.000
_cell.angle_alpha   90.00
_cell.angle_beta   90.00
_cell.angle_gamma   90.00
#
_symmetry.space_group_name_H-M   'P 1'
#
loop_
_entity.id
_entity.type
_entity.pdbx_description
1 polymer ?
#
loop_
_entity_poly.entity_id
_entity_poly.type
_entity_poly.pdbx_seq_one_letter_code
_entity_poly.pdbx_strand_id
1 'polypeptide(L)'
;MSQTEDRPRFYEGQYLAAADLMAAVDYTCTQRARLLVGAHRWGIALGMDLTEVPGPNSTLDVVIQPGYAWDGFGRPIVVPEPAKLSTALFASFDSLFVPSKPPPPPVPVDVWIRYDEARGRGPKPGFETCDSAAAFSRVSERFAVEVGPRTEPAGLRDPIEIAGRTIDAAQALRTFDPSAPELVDASVPQQTLPGDGEHALWLLPLGVVLYQPGSPGKFVTRDDVALSRHAQSRQYCGVVAGSIEATSGVVRVHDRGKPYSTAFTDELLWVEGDLRCDGNIRLYNSRLELMPSHTANTPMPFHVLRMDDPAKGSASMTLVIGDKSAGHNKLVVGPKTGADKTGTDVHPRMVVTDNGNVGIGTSAPAANLDVRGDVVASGDVRFAGLSALGTGTQVRVVWGAVAANGAVAAGDGFTVQKLPGPGRYQVDFATAFTGQPTIVVTRVHLLLTADSGTSVTASETAVVDEVLSDRAVVATADTAGALADGGFTFIAIGPR
;
A
#
# COMPACT_ATOMS: atom_id res chain seq x y z
N MET A 1 38.95 31.72 6.09
CA MET A 1 38.91 30.50 5.26
C MET A 1 39.48 29.39 6.12
N SER A 2 38.76 28.30 6.38
CA SER A 2 39.37 27.13 7.02
C SER A 2 40.09 26.32 5.95
N GLN A 3 41.35 25.97 6.19
CA GLN A 3 42.05 24.99 5.36
C GLN A 3 41.48 23.62 5.69
N THR A 4 41.02 22.88 4.67
CA THR A 4 40.44 21.56 4.84
C THR A 4 41.52 20.48 4.80
N GLU A 5 42.41 20.52 3.80
CA GLU A 5 43.52 19.59 3.58
C GLU A 5 44.59 20.24 2.69
N ASP A 6 45.86 19.87 2.87
CA ASP A 6 46.97 20.33 2.04
C ASP A 6 47.29 19.30 0.94
N ARG A 7 47.16 19.73 -0.32
CA ARG A 7 47.53 18.90 -1.48
C ARG A 7 49.04 18.99 -1.74
N PRO A 8 49.77 17.87 -1.77
CA PRO A 8 51.18 17.88 -2.12
C PRO A 8 51.43 18.40 -3.54
N ARG A 9 52.49 19.21 -3.70
CA ARG A 9 52.98 19.70 -4.99
C ARG A 9 54.48 19.43 -5.08
N PHE A 10 54.89 18.76 -6.15
CA PHE A 10 56.28 18.45 -6.42
C PHE A 10 56.88 19.41 -7.44
N TYR A 11 58.17 19.73 -7.31
CA TYR A 11 58.92 20.55 -8.27
C TYR A 11 60.26 19.93 -8.66
N GLU A 12 60.79 20.34 -9.81
CA GLU A 12 62.03 19.79 -10.35
C GLU A 12 63.22 20.15 -9.45
N GLY A 13 64.05 19.15 -9.14
CA GLY A 13 65.17 19.29 -8.21
C GLY A 13 64.78 19.22 -6.72
N GLN A 14 63.52 18.96 -6.37
CA GLN A 14 63.11 18.74 -4.98
C GLN A 14 63.68 17.43 -4.41
N TYR A 15 64.16 17.48 -3.17
CA TYR A 15 64.46 16.29 -2.39
C TYR A 15 63.17 15.71 -1.80
N LEU A 16 62.83 14.47 -2.17
CA LEU A 16 61.64 13.79 -1.65
C LEU A 16 61.95 13.07 -0.34
N ALA A 17 61.25 13.43 0.72
CA ALA A 17 61.26 12.74 2.00
C ALA A 17 60.11 11.72 2.09
N ALA A 18 60.20 10.79 3.05
CA ALA A 18 59.10 9.86 3.35
C ALA A 18 57.81 10.61 3.71
N ALA A 19 57.92 11.75 4.41
CA ALA A 19 56.78 12.60 4.76
C ALA A 19 56.04 13.13 3.51
N ASP A 20 56.76 13.49 2.44
CA ASP A 20 56.14 13.97 1.20
C ASP A 20 55.34 12.86 0.49
N LEU A 21 55.84 11.62 0.55
CA LEU A 21 55.15 10.46 -0.01
C LEU A 21 53.95 10.04 0.84
N MET A 22 54.08 10.07 2.18
CA MET A 22 52.98 9.80 3.09
C MET A 22 51.86 10.82 2.90
N ALA A 23 52.18 12.12 2.84
CA ALA A 23 51.19 13.16 2.59
C ALA A 23 50.43 12.95 1.26
N ALA A 24 51.08 12.41 0.22
CA ALA A 24 50.42 12.09 -1.05
C ALA A 24 49.48 10.88 -0.95
N VAL A 25 49.85 9.87 -0.15
CA VAL A 25 49.00 8.71 0.14
C VAL A 25 47.79 9.15 0.96
N ASP A 26 48.01 9.87 2.05
CA ASP A 26 46.97 10.34 2.97
C ASP A 26 45.95 11.22 2.25
N TYR A 27 46.42 12.21 1.48
CA TYR A 27 45.55 13.06 0.67
C TYR A 27 44.67 12.21 -0.28
N THR A 28 45.24 11.19 -0.93
CA THR A 28 44.48 10.33 -1.85
C THR A 28 43.44 9.47 -1.11
N CYS A 29 43.81 8.89 0.04
CA CYS A 29 42.91 8.12 0.88
C CYS A 29 41.73 8.99 1.37
N THR A 30 42.03 10.16 1.91
CA THR A 30 41.04 11.10 2.45
C THR A 30 40.10 11.60 1.36
N GLN A 31 40.62 11.99 0.18
CA GLN A 31 39.77 12.40 -0.94
C GLN A 31 38.86 11.28 -1.45
N ARG A 32 39.36 10.03 -1.49
CA ARG A 32 38.55 8.86 -1.86
C ARG A 32 37.45 8.57 -0.84
N ALA A 33 37.79 8.54 0.45
CA ALA A 33 36.82 8.32 1.52
C ALA A 33 35.74 9.42 1.52
N ARG A 34 36.13 10.68 1.32
CA ARG A 34 35.20 11.81 1.20
C ARG A 34 34.24 11.66 0.03
N LEU A 35 34.73 11.23 -1.15
CA LEU A 35 33.89 10.95 -2.31
C LEU A 35 32.86 9.83 -2.01
N LEU A 36 33.30 8.77 -1.35
CA LEU A 36 32.46 7.61 -1.04
C LEU A 36 31.33 7.97 -0.07
N VAL A 37 31.66 8.64 1.04
CA VAL A 37 30.69 9.07 2.07
C VAL A 37 29.80 10.22 1.58
N GLY A 38 30.26 10.99 0.59
CA GLY A 38 29.50 12.11 0.04
C GLY A 38 28.45 11.74 -1.01
N ALA A 39 28.70 10.70 -1.81
CA ALA A 39 27.79 10.27 -2.87
C ALA A 39 26.89 9.08 -2.48
N HIS A 40 27.27 8.33 -1.43
CA HIS A 40 26.59 7.11 -1.03
C HIS A 40 26.52 7.03 0.50
N ARG A 41 25.48 6.37 1.01
CA ARG A 41 25.41 5.96 2.42
C ARG A 41 26.39 4.80 2.65
N TRP A 42 27.11 4.82 3.77
CA TRP A 42 27.93 3.69 4.22
C TRP A 42 27.08 2.44 4.43
N GLY A 43 27.66 1.26 4.21
CA GLY A 43 26.88 0.03 4.15
C GLY A 43 27.57 -1.11 3.41
N ILE A 44 26.90 -2.26 3.39
CA ILE A 44 27.24 -3.41 2.56
C ILE A 44 26.96 -3.06 1.10
N ALA A 45 27.98 -3.14 0.24
CA ALA A 45 27.84 -2.92 -1.19
C ALA A 45 27.37 -4.18 -1.92
N LEU A 46 27.93 -5.32 -1.53
CA LEU A 46 27.62 -6.63 -2.10
C LEU A 46 28.04 -7.76 -1.16
N GLY A 47 27.29 -8.86 -1.17
CA GLY A 47 27.59 -10.07 -0.43
C GLY A 47 27.55 -9.87 1.10
N MET A 48 28.55 -10.39 1.80
CA MET A 48 28.63 -10.41 3.27
C MET A 48 27.43 -11.09 3.94
N ASP A 49 26.81 -12.03 3.23
CA ASP A 49 25.70 -12.82 3.76
C ASP A 49 26.16 -13.75 4.87
N LEU A 50 25.36 -13.85 5.93
CA LEU A 50 25.54 -14.87 6.96
C LEU A 50 24.88 -16.16 6.48
N THR A 51 25.69 -17.13 6.06
CA THR A 51 25.22 -18.44 5.60
C THR A 51 25.47 -19.50 6.65
N GLU A 52 24.45 -20.31 6.90
CA GLU A 52 24.54 -21.50 7.74
C GLU A 52 25.04 -22.66 6.89
N VAL A 53 26.15 -23.27 7.31
CA VAL A 53 26.79 -24.39 6.59
C VAL A 53 26.98 -25.59 7.52
N PRO A 54 26.90 -26.82 7.01
CA PRO A 54 27.19 -28.00 7.81
C PRO A 54 28.63 -27.98 8.34
N GLY A 55 28.77 -28.03 9.65
CA GLY A 55 30.04 -28.16 10.34
C GLY A 55 30.39 -29.62 10.67
N PRO A 56 31.58 -29.88 11.22
CA PRO A 56 31.98 -31.21 11.68
C PRO A 56 31.05 -31.74 12.78
N ASN A 57 30.91 -33.06 12.91
CA ASN A 57 30.10 -33.71 13.97
C ASN A 57 28.62 -33.26 14.01
N SER A 58 28.03 -32.97 12.85
CA SER A 58 26.64 -32.48 12.75
C SER A 58 26.38 -31.17 13.49
N THR A 59 27.41 -30.33 13.67
CA THR A 59 27.24 -28.96 14.16
C THR A 59 26.86 -28.03 13.01
N LEU A 60 26.28 -26.89 13.33
CA LEU A 60 26.05 -25.82 12.37
C LEU A 60 27.18 -24.80 12.52
N ASP A 61 27.84 -24.47 11.42
CA ASP A 61 28.76 -23.34 11.34
C ASP A 61 28.07 -22.18 10.64
N VAL A 62 28.46 -20.95 10.98
CA VAL A 62 28.04 -19.76 10.24
C VAL A 62 29.26 -19.12 9.61
N VAL A 63 29.15 -18.82 8.31
CA VAL A 63 30.20 -18.16 7.54
C VAL A 63 29.70 -16.82 7.01
N ILE A 64 30.57 -15.81 7.01
CA ILE A 64 30.37 -14.57 6.27
C ILE A 64 30.81 -14.83 4.83
N GLN A 65 29.90 -14.69 3.87
CA GLN A 65 30.21 -14.84 2.45
C GLN A 65 31.11 -13.71 1.95
N PRO A 66 31.89 -13.95 0.88
CA PRO A 66 32.68 -12.91 0.25
C PRO A 66 31.86 -11.66 -0.08
N GLY A 67 32.46 -10.50 0.09
CA GLY A 67 31.75 -9.25 -0.06
C GLY A 67 32.59 -8.01 0.14
N TYR A 68 31.97 -6.87 -0.14
CA TYR A 68 32.59 -5.56 -0.08
C TYR A 68 31.65 -4.56 0.59
N ALA A 69 32.19 -3.72 1.46
CA ALA A 69 31.45 -2.70 2.18
C ALA A 69 32.30 -1.47 2.47
N TRP A 70 31.65 -0.39 2.92
CA TRP A 70 32.31 0.80 3.44
C TRP A 70 31.72 1.17 4.80
N ASP A 71 32.57 1.60 5.71
CA ASP A 71 32.14 2.19 6.98
C ASP A 71 31.87 3.70 6.86
N GLY A 72 31.43 4.34 7.95
CA GLY A 72 31.11 5.78 7.94
C GLY A 72 32.31 6.73 7.86
N PHE A 73 33.53 6.20 7.92
CA PHE A 73 34.76 6.92 7.60
C PHE A 73 35.21 6.69 6.15
N GLY A 74 34.43 5.95 5.35
CA GLY A 74 34.75 5.66 3.95
C GLY A 74 35.83 4.60 3.76
N ARG A 75 36.19 3.86 4.81
CA ARG A 75 37.21 2.81 4.74
C ARG A 75 36.60 1.53 4.17
N PRO A 76 37.27 0.86 3.21
CA PRO A 76 36.74 -0.35 2.60
C PRO A 76 36.93 -1.55 3.52
N ILE A 77 35.88 -2.35 3.68
CA ILE A 77 35.91 -3.65 4.36
C ILE A 77 35.75 -4.73 3.30
N VAL A 78 36.73 -5.63 3.21
CA VAL A 78 36.76 -6.69 2.20
C VAL A 78 36.78 -8.05 2.89
N VAL A 79 35.81 -8.89 2.54
CA VAL A 79 35.82 -10.32 2.88
C VAL A 79 36.16 -11.07 1.59
N PRO A 80 37.41 -11.51 1.39
CA PRO A 80 37.84 -12.06 0.11
C PRO A 80 37.40 -13.51 -0.11
N GLU A 81 37.19 -14.26 0.98
CA GLU A 81 36.81 -15.67 0.99
C GLU A 81 35.83 -15.94 2.14
N PRO A 82 35.06 -17.05 2.13
CA PRO A 82 34.14 -17.36 3.21
C PRO A 82 34.83 -17.39 4.58
N ALA A 83 34.45 -16.47 5.47
CA ALA A 83 35.07 -16.32 6.78
C ALA A 83 34.20 -16.96 7.86
N LYS A 84 34.71 -18.01 8.53
CA LYS A 84 33.99 -18.70 9.60
C LYS A 84 33.87 -17.83 10.85
N LEU A 85 32.65 -17.72 11.38
CA LEU A 85 32.42 -17.11 12.69
C LEU A 85 32.88 -18.06 13.80
N SER A 86 33.84 -17.60 14.60
CA SER A 86 34.30 -18.34 15.76
C SER A 86 33.24 -18.32 16.86
N THR A 87 32.90 -19.50 17.40
CA THR A 87 31.99 -19.61 18.56
C THR A 87 32.56 -18.94 19.81
N ALA A 88 33.88 -18.73 19.88
CA ALA A 88 34.52 -18.01 20.98
C ALA A 88 34.05 -16.56 21.11
N LEU A 89 33.64 -15.92 20.01
CA LEU A 89 33.06 -14.57 20.04
C LEU A 89 31.75 -14.53 20.86
N PHE A 90 31.05 -15.66 20.93
CA PHE A 90 29.75 -15.79 21.58
C PHE A 90 29.84 -16.31 23.02
N ALA A 91 31.05 -16.48 23.57
CA ALA A 91 31.27 -17.05 24.90
C ALA A 91 30.59 -16.24 26.03
N SER A 92 30.33 -14.95 25.83
CA SER A 92 29.57 -14.14 26.78
C SER A 92 28.12 -14.62 26.95
N PHE A 93 27.51 -15.19 25.90
CA PHE A 93 26.15 -15.72 25.94
C PHE A 93 26.07 -17.08 26.62
N ASP A 94 27.17 -17.83 26.67
CA ASP A 94 27.23 -19.12 27.39
C ASP A 94 27.03 -18.96 28.89
N SER A 95 27.22 -17.75 29.44
CA SER A 95 26.86 -17.43 30.83
C SER A 95 25.37 -17.61 31.16
N LEU A 96 24.50 -17.64 30.14
CA LEU A 96 23.06 -17.92 30.30
C LEU A 96 22.78 -19.41 30.58
N PHE A 97 23.73 -20.29 30.30
CA PHE A 97 23.58 -21.73 30.53
C PHE A 97 23.91 -22.11 31.98
N VAL A 98 23.01 -22.84 32.62
CA VAL A 98 23.20 -23.38 33.98
C VAL A 98 23.11 -24.91 33.91
N PRO A 99 24.19 -25.67 34.24
CA PRO A 99 24.22 -27.13 34.04
C PRO A 99 23.10 -27.93 34.72
N SER A 100 22.53 -27.41 35.81
CA SER A 100 21.46 -28.04 36.58
C SER A 100 20.04 -27.64 36.14
N LYS A 101 19.89 -26.84 35.08
CA LYS A 101 18.60 -26.39 34.55
C LYS A 101 18.43 -26.85 33.09
N PRO A 102 17.19 -26.91 32.58
CA PRO A 102 16.95 -27.07 31.16
C PRO A 102 17.75 -26.01 30.35
N PRO A 103 18.26 -26.38 29.15
CA PRO A 103 19.00 -25.43 28.33
C PRO A 103 18.12 -24.20 28.01
N PRO A 104 18.68 -22.97 28.07
CA PRO A 104 17.93 -21.78 27.72
C PRO A 104 17.51 -21.85 26.24
N PRO A 105 16.44 -21.15 25.83
CA PRO A 105 16.08 -21.08 24.42
C PRO A 105 17.21 -20.45 23.59
N PRO A 106 17.32 -20.78 22.28
CA PRO A 106 18.25 -20.10 21.39
C PRO A 106 18.02 -18.59 21.38
N VAL A 107 19.11 -17.83 21.40
CA VAL A 107 19.09 -16.37 21.43
C VAL A 107 19.51 -15.79 20.08
N PRO A 108 18.76 -14.83 19.51
CA PRO A 108 19.18 -14.10 18.32
C PRO A 108 20.26 -13.08 18.68
N VAL A 109 21.45 -13.25 18.11
CA VAL A 109 22.63 -12.41 18.39
C VAL A 109 22.97 -11.59 17.14
N ASP A 110 23.10 -10.27 17.31
CA ASP A 110 23.54 -9.36 16.25
C ASP A 110 25.03 -9.56 15.97
N VAL A 111 25.39 -9.56 14.69
CA VAL A 111 26.76 -9.70 14.19
C VAL A 111 27.13 -8.43 13.43
N TRP A 112 28.29 -7.88 13.79
CA TRP A 112 28.84 -6.65 13.25
C TRP A 112 30.20 -6.92 12.63
N ILE A 113 30.54 -6.20 11.58
CA ILE A 113 31.88 -6.18 11.00
C ILE A 113 32.45 -4.77 11.08
N ARG A 114 33.76 -4.66 11.28
CA ARG A 114 34.47 -3.38 11.27
C ARG A 114 35.76 -3.47 10.49
N TYR A 115 36.21 -2.31 10.02
CA TYR A 115 37.56 -2.15 9.52
C TYR A 115 38.57 -2.46 10.63
N ASP A 116 39.65 -3.11 10.26
CA ASP A 116 40.80 -3.36 11.12
C ASP A 116 42.06 -3.25 10.28
N GLU A 117 43.18 -2.93 10.91
CA GLU A 117 44.46 -2.87 10.22
C GLU A 117 45.55 -3.51 11.05
N ALA A 118 46.48 -4.17 10.38
CA ALA A 118 47.68 -4.69 11.00
C ALA A 118 48.89 -4.13 10.28
N ARG A 119 49.75 -3.45 11.03
CA ARG A 119 51.04 -2.98 10.50
C ARG A 119 51.93 -4.19 10.21
N GLY A 120 52.43 -4.28 8.98
CA GLY A 120 53.19 -5.42 8.46
C GLY A 120 54.60 -5.05 8.02
N ARG A 121 55.52 -6.02 8.09
CA ARG A 121 56.95 -5.94 7.68
C ARG A 121 57.66 -4.68 8.21
N GLY A 122 58.30 -4.84 9.36
CA GLY A 122 59.30 -3.88 9.87
C GLY A 122 60.45 -3.68 8.88
N PRO A 123 61.36 -2.74 9.17
CA PRO A 123 62.48 -2.45 8.28
C PRO A 123 63.37 -3.69 8.14
N LYS A 124 64.11 -3.79 7.02
CA LYS A 124 65.09 -4.87 6.83
C LYS A 124 66.15 -4.80 7.95
N PRO A 125 66.70 -5.94 8.41
CA PRO A 125 67.81 -5.94 9.36
C PRO A 125 68.94 -5.01 8.93
N GLY A 126 69.30 -4.04 9.78
CA GLY A 126 70.32 -3.00 9.53
C GLY A 126 69.78 -1.61 9.12
N PHE A 127 68.45 -1.45 9.01
CA PHE A 127 67.78 -0.18 8.72
C PHE A 127 66.77 0.23 9.82
N GLU A 128 66.81 -0.43 10.98
CA GLU A 128 66.03 -0.05 12.15
C GLU A 128 66.47 1.34 12.66
N THR A 129 65.53 2.28 12.77
CA THR A 129 65.74 3.52 13.50
C THR A 129 65.49 3.29 14.98
N CYS A 130 66.34 3.81 15.88
CA CYS A 130 66.16 3.71 17.34
C CYS A 130 65.00 4.56 17.89
N ASP A 131 64.19 5.18 17.03
CA ASP A 131 63.04 5.97 17.43
C ASP A 131 61.77 5.10 17.55
N SER A 132 60.93 5.44 18.52
CA SER A 132 59.76 4.68 18.97
C SER A 132 58.60 4.59 17.96
N ALA A 133 58.67 5.30 16.83
CA ALA A 133 57.71 5.18 15.75
C ALA A 133 58.02 3.95 14.89
N ALA A 134 57.22 2.91 15.05
CA ALA A 134 57.47 1.63 14.39
C ALA A 134 57.48 1.76 12.85
N ALA A 135 58.67 1.58 12.26
CA ALA A 135 58.93 1.74 10.83
C ALA A 135 58.39 0.55 10.01
N PHE A 136 57.07 0.46 9.86
CA PHE A 136 56.46 -0.56 9.02
C PHE A 136 56.37 -0.10 7.56
N SER A 137 56.80 -0.97 6.64
CA SER A 137 56.82 -0.65 5.21
C SER A 137 55.48 -0.86 4.51
N ARG A 138 54.51 -1.51 5.19
CA ARG A 138 53.19 -1.86 4.64
C ARG A 138 52.12 -1.91 5.73
N VAL A 139 50.93 -1.45 5.42
CA VAL A 139 49.71 -1.69 6.20
C VAL A 139 48.95 -2.85 5.55
N SER A 140 48.51 -3.82 6.35
CA SER A 140 47.61 -4.89 5.93
C SER A 140 46.21 -4.55 6.40
N GLU A 141 45.33 -4.21 5.46
CA GLU A 141 43.91 -4.04 5.74
C GLU A 141 43.29 -5.40 6.10
N ARG A 142 42.44 -5.39 7.12
CA ARG A 142 41.75 -6.55 7.68
C ARG A 142 40.33 -6.15 8.07
N PHE A 143 39.59 -7.12 8.57
CA PHE A 143 38.32 -6.87 9.23
C PHE A 143 38.30 -7.62 10.56
N ALA A 144 37.50 -7.11 11.49
CA ALA A 144 37.19 -7.80 12.73
C ALA A 144 35.67 -7.96 12.85
N VAL A 145 35.26 -9.01 13.57
CA VAL A 145 33.85 -9.30 13.83
C VAL A 145 33.57 -9.07 15.29
N GLU A 146 32.47 -8.38 15.57
CA GLU A 146 31.95 -8.16 16.91
C GLU A 146 30.52 -8.70 17.01
N VAL A 147 30.12 -9.11 18.21
CA VAL A 147 28.81 -9.75 18.42
C VAL A 147 28.12 -9.18 19.64
N GLY A 148 26.79 -9.21 19.60
CA GLY A 148 25.93 -8.82 20.71
C GLY A 148 25.21 -7.49 20.51
N PRO A 149 24.32 -7.16 21.47
CA PRO A 149 23.45 -5.99 21.36
C PRO A 149 24.28 -4.71 21.44
N ARG A 150 24.06 -3.80 20.50
CA ARG A 150 24.63 -2.45 20.50
C ARG A 150 23.46 -1.46 20.40
N THR A 151 23.01 -0.95 21.53
CA THR A 151 21.84 -0.07 21.61
C THR A 151 22.21 1.41 21.69
N GLU A 152 23.45 1.72 22.07
CA GLU A 152 23.94 3.10 22.18
C GLU A 152 24.85 3.47 21.00
N PRO A 153 24.75 4.70 20.47
CA PRO A 153 25.61 5.16 19.37
C PRO A 153 27.11 5.00 19.64
N ALA A 154 27.56 5.27 20.87
CA ALA A 154 28.96 5.14 21.27
C ALA A 154 29.49 3.69 21.22
N GLY A 155 28.60 2.69 21.25
CA GLY A 155 28.98 1.28 21.05
C GLY A 155 28.97 0.85 19.59
N LEU A 156 28.46 1.70 18.68
CA LEU A 156 28.37 1.42 17.25
C LEU A 156 29.46 2.15 16.46
N ARG A 157 29.89 3.32 16.91
CA ARG A 157 30.88 4.14 16.21
C ARG A 157 31.54 5.11 17.18
N ASP A 158 32.78 5.44 16.87
CA ASP A 158 33.47 6.54 17.50
C ASP A 158 32.92 7.89 17.00
N PRO A 159 32.99 8.95 17.83
CA PRO A 159 32.55 10.26 17.41
C PRO A 159 33.44 10.79 16.28
N ILE A 160 32.85 11.66 15.46
CA ILE A 160 33.53 12.33 14.36
C ILE A 160 33.97 13.72 14.78
N GLU A 161 34.95 14.28 14.09
CA GLU A 161 35.37 15.66 14.29
C GLU A 161 34.87 16.55 13.14
N ILE A 162 34.22 17.66 13.50
CA ILE A 162 33.80 18.71 12.55
C ILE A 162 34.15 20.07 13.15
N ALA A 163 34.93 20.86 12.41
CA ALA A 163 35.32 22.22 12.81
C ALA A 163 35.90 22.31 14.24
N GLY A 164 36.73 21.33 14.63
CA GLY A 164 37.36 21.27 15.96
C GLY A 164 36.43 20.78 17.08
N ARG A 165 35.24 20.25 16.75
CA ARG A 165 34.28 19.71 17.72
C ARG A 165 34.09 18.22 17.51
N THR A 166 34.22 17.45 18.58
CA THR A 166 33.94 16.02 18.62
C THR A 166 32.45 15.79 18.89
N ILE A 167 31.76 15.12 17.98
CA ILE A 167 30.31 14.89 18.07
C ILE A 167 29.92 13.55 17.45
N ASP A 168 28.78 12.98 17.83
CA ASP A 168 28.22 11.85 17.09
C ASP A 168 27.81 12.26 15.67
N ALA A 169 28.09 11.40 14.69
CA ALA A 169 27.82 11.67 13.28
C ALA A 169 26.35 11.98 12.96
N ALA A 170 25.39 11.44 13.72
CA ALA A 170 23.97 11.76 13.52
C ALA A 170 23.62 13.20 13.93
N GLN A 171 24.44 13.85 14.76
CA GLN A 171 24.25 15.24 15.20
C GLN A 171 25.04 16.24 14.35
N ALA A 172 25.70 15.80 13.27
CA ALA A 172 26.62 16.62 12.49
C ALA A 172 26.03 17.98 12.06
N LEU A 173 24.78 18.01 11.60
CA LEU A 173 24.09 19.24 11.18
C LEU A 173 23.83 20.20 12.34
N ARG A 174 23.56 19.67 13.53
CA ARG A 174 23.30 20.47 14.75
C ARG A 174 24.52 21.23 15.26
N THR A 175 25.71 20.85 14.80
CA THR A 175 26.95 21.60 15.05
C THR A 175 26.86 23.04 14.55
N PHE A 176 26.15 23.25 13.43
CA PHE A 176 26.04 24.55 12.75
C PHE A 176 24.68 25.22 12.99
N ASP A 177 23.62 24.43 13.16
CA ASP A 177 22.27 24.91 13.48
C ASP A 177 21.62 24.01 14.55
N PRO A 178 21.51 24.45 15.81
CA PRO A 178 20.93 23.64 16.89
C PRO A 178 19.48 23.17 16.64
N SER A 179 18.75 23.80 15.72
CA SER A 179 17.38 23.44 15.35
C SER A 179 17.29 22.42 14.22
N ALA A 180 18.42 22.07 13.58
CA ALA A 180 18.45 21.12 12.48
C ALA A 180 18.00 19.71 12.90
N PRO A 181 17.39 18.93 11.99
CA PRO A 181 17.08 17.53 12.23
C PRO A 181 18.36 16.70 12.38
N GLU A 182 18.22 15.52 12.98
CA GLU A 182 19.32 14.54 13.03
C GLU A 182 19.58 13.96 11.64
N LEU A 183 20.85 13.78 11.32
CA LEU A 183 21.30 13.09 10.13
C LEU A 183 21.25 11.57 10.39
N VAL A 184 20.08 10.98 10.18
CA VAL A 184 19.79 9.57 10.54
C VAL A 184 20.76 8.58 9.91
N ASP A 185 21.24 8.85 8.70
CA ASP A 185 22.19 7.99 8.00
C ASP A 185 23.65 8.15 8.47
N ALA A 186 23.96 9.15 9.29
CA ALA A 186 25.29 9.46 9.79
C ALA A 186 26.38 9.62 8.70
N SER A 187 26.02 9.94 7.46
CA SER A 187 26.95 10.07 6.33
C SER A 187 27.47 11.51 6.23
N VAL A 188 28.66 11.76 6.79
CA VAL A 188 29.19 13.12 6.97
C VAL A 188 30.47 13.33 6.15
N PRO A 189 30.40 13.79 4.89
CA PRO A 189 31.60 13.96 4.08
C PRO A 189 32.49 15.12 4.55
N GLN A 190 31.97 16.10 5.29
CA GLN A 190 32.76 17.23 5.79
C GLN A 190 33.56 16.95 7.07
N GLN A 191 33.49 15.73 7.60
CA GLN A 191 34.25 15.34 8.80
C GLN A 191 35.77 15.34 8.54
N THR A 192 36.55 15.45 9.61
CA THR A 192 37.96 15.03 9.62
C THR A 192 37.99 13.51 9.62
N LEU A 193 38.72 12.93 8.67
CA LEU A 193 38.83 11.47 8.55
C LEU A 193 40.04 10.95 9.34
N PRO A 194 39.94 9.76 9.95
CA PRO A 194 41.05 9.16 10.70
C PRO A 194 42.33 9.03 9.85
N GLY A 195 43.46 9.43 10.42
CA GLY A 195 44.78 9.26 9.81
C GLY A 195 45.33 7.84 9.91
N ASP A 196 46.49 7.59 9.28
CA ASP A 196 47.17 6.29 9.34
C ASP A 196 47.57 5.94 10.80
N GLY A 197 47.13 4.76 11.28
CA GLY A 197 47.34 4.32 12.65
C GLY A 197 46.35 4.83 13.69
N GLU A 198 45.41 5.70 13.32
CA GLU A 198 44.33 6.09 14.22
C GLU A 198 43.25 5.02 14.25
N HIS A 199 43.15 4.33 15.39
CA HIS A 199 42.10 3.35 15.61
C HIS A 199 40.77 4.06 15.88
N ALA A 200 39.95 4.21 14.82
CA ALA A 200 38.57 4.66 14.91
C ALA A 200 37.60 3.50 14.63
N LEU A 201 36.63 3.28 15.51
CA LEU A 201 35.61 2.25 15.42
C LEU A 201 34.41 2.73 14.59
N TRP A 202 33.96 1.90 13.66
CA TRP A 202 32.64 2.03 13.05
C TRP A 202 32.12 0.65 12.67
N LEU A 203 31.05 0.22 13.35
CA LEU A 203 30.44 -1.09 13.18
C LEU A 203 29.42 -1.05 12.04
N LEU A 204 29.52 -2.03 11.16
CA LEU A 204 28.57 -2.29 10.09
C LEU A 204 27.73 -3.54 10.45
N PRO A 205 26.38 -3.46 10.47
CA PRO A 205 25.55 -4.61 10.79
C PRO A 205 25.51 -5.62 9.64
N LEU A 206 25.93 -6.86 9.91
CA LEU A 206 25.82 -8.01 9.00
C LEU A 206 24.53 -8.81 9.20
N GLY A 207 23.84 -8.58 10.30
CA GLY A 207 22.54 -9.17 10.61
C GLY A 207 22.59 -10.06 11.83
N VAL A 208 21.70 -11.05 11.89
CA VAL A 208 21.51 -11.90 13.08
C VAL A 208 21.87 -13.35 12.80
N VAL A 209 22.43 -14.01 13.82
CA VAL A 209 22.57 -15.47 13.92
C VAL A 209 21.77 -15.99 15.11
N LEU A 210 21.36 -17.25 15.07
CA LEU A 210 20.71 -17.90 16.20
C LEU A 210 21.73 -18.77 16.95
N TYR A 211 21.94 -18.45 18.22
CA TYR A 211 22.95 -19.10 19.06
C TYR A 211 22.30 -19.81 20.23
N GLN A 212 22.65 -21.06 20.46
CA GLN A 212 22.22 -21.85 21.61
C GLN A 212 23.33 -21.79 22.68
N PRO A 213 23.10 -21.07 23.81
CA PRO A 213 24.05 -21.07 24.92
C PRO A 213 24.29 -22.47 25.46
N GLY A 214 25.54 -22.77 25.81
CA GLY A 214 25.94 -24.08 26.30
C GLY A 214 27.37 -24.12 26.86
N SER A 215 27.92 -25.32 26.99
CA SER A 215 29.31 -25.54 27.42
C SER A 215 29.95 -26.66 26.58
N PRO A 216 30.41 -26.38 25.34
CA PRO A 216 30.38 -25.08 24.65
C PRO A 216 29.02 -24.80 23.97
N GLY A 217 28.67 -23.52 23.79
CA GLY A 217 27.52 -23.14 22.97
C GLY A 217 27.72 -23.40 21.48
N LYS A 218 26.63 -23.36 20.71
CA LYS A 218 26.62 -23.71 19.27
C LYS A 218 25.63 -22.86 18.48
N PHE A 219 25.86 -22.72 17.18
CA PHE A 219 24.85 -22.16 16.28
C PHE A 219 23.73 -23.16 16.02
N VAL A 220 22.54 -22.61 15.76
CA VAL A 220 21.35 -23.35 15.36
C VAL A 220 20.69 -22.63 14.19
N THR A 221 19.86 -23.35 13.42
CA THR A 221 19.20 -22.80 12.24
C THR A 221 18.28 -21.66 12.63
N ARG A 222 18.34 -20.54 11.90
CA ARG A 222 17.44 -19.40 12.11
C ARG A 222 15.99 -19.81 11.86
N ASP A 223 15.12 -19.45 12.78
CA ASP A 223 13.67 -19.52 12.59
C ASP A 223 13.16 -18.32 11.76
N ASP A 224 11.89 -18.32 11.38
CA ASP A 224 11.29 -17.26 10.53
C ASP A 224 11.41 -15.87 11.16
N VAL A 225 11.39 -15.79 12.50
CA VAL A 225 11.55 -14.55 13.25
C VAL A 225 12.99 -14.05 13.15
N ALA A 226 13.99 -14.92 13.34
CA ALA A 226 15.39 -14.59 13.19
C ALA A 226 15.77 -14.27 11.74
N LEU A 227 15.18 -14.95 10.74
CA LEU A 227 15.35 -14.61 9.32
C LEU A 227 14.79 -13.21 9.00
N SER A 228 13.61 -12.88 9.52
CA SER A 228 13.00 -11.55 9.35
C SER A 228 13.85 -10.47 10.02
N ARG A 229 14.32 -10.70 11.26
CA ARG A 229 15.22 -9.78 11.96
C ARG A 229 16.58 -9.66 11.25
N HIS A 230 17.13 -10.76 10.72
CA HIS A 230 18.36 -10.75 9.93
C HIS A 230 18.24 -9.85 8.70
N ALA A 231 17.14 -9.95 7.95
CA ALA A 231 16.91 -9.11 6.78
C ALA A 231 16.78 -7.61 7.14
N GLN A 232 16.10 -7.29 8.24
CA GLN A 232 15.85 -5.90 8.68
C GLN A 232 17.06 -5.23 9.34
N SER A 233 17.94 -6.00 9.97
CA SER A 233 19.11 -5.46 10.70
C SER A 233 20.27 -5.09 9.79
N ARG A 234 20.33 -5.66 8.58
CA ARG A 234 21.41 -5.40 7.63
C ARG A 234 21.31 -4.01 7.03
N GLN A 235 22.45 -3.36 6.92
CA GLN A 235 22.55 -2.04 6.28
C GLN A 235 23.33 -2.15 4.98
N TYR A 236 22.62 -1.98 3.86
CA TYR A 236 23.23 -1.87 2.54
C TYR A 236 23.58 -0.41 2.23
N CYS A 237 24.58 -0.22 1.35
CA CYS A 237 24.89 1.11 0.86
C CYS A 237 23.69 1.66 0.06
N GLY A 238 23.45 2.96 0.16
CA GLY A 238 22.40 3.67 -0.57
C GLY A 238 22.99 4.79 -1.42
N VAL A 239 22.21 5.31 -2.36
CA VAL A 239 22.58 6.52 -3.14
C VAL A 239 21.97 7.74 -2.47
N VAL A 240 22.76 8.79 -2.28
CA VAL A 240 22.28 10.10 -1.81
C VAL A 240 22.39 11.09 -2.96
N ALA A 241 21.27 11.37 -3.63
CA ALA A 241 21.23 12.24 -4.79
C ALA A 241 19.94 13.08 -4.84
N GLY A 242 20.03 14.29 -5.35
CA GLY A 242 18.87 15.15 -5.62
C GLY A 242 18.08 14.74 -6.87
N SER A 243 18.74 14.10 -7.84
CA SER A 243 18.12 13.53 -9.03
C SER A 243 18.86 12.27 -9.51
N ILE A 244 18.17 11.42 -10.26
CA ILE A 244 18.72 10.25 -10.94
C ILE A 244 18.38 10.41 -12.43
N GLU A 245 19.39 10.64 -13.25
CA GLU A 245 19.22 10.88 -14.69
C GLU A 245 19.40 9.58 -15.47
N ALA A 246 18.42 9.27 -16.34
CA ALA A 246 18.53 8.14 -17.24
C ALA A 246 19.38 8.50 -18.46
N THR A 247 20.49 7.78 -18.69
CA THR A 247 21.34 7.98 -19.88
C THR A 247 20.59 7.70 -21.19
N SER A 248 19.62 6.79 -21.18
CA SER A 248 18.89 6.33 -22.37
C SER A 248 17.37 6.29 -22.15
N GLY A 249 16.84 7.19 -21.32
CA GLY A 249 15.39 7.33 -21.10
C GLY A 249 14.77 6.32 -20.14
N VAL A 250 15.53 5.40 -19.55
CA VAL A 250 15.06 4.44 -18.53
C VAL A 250 16.00 4.39 -17.33
N VAL A 251 15.44 4.47 -16.12
CA VAL A 251 16.04 4.11 -14.84
C VAL A 251 15.42 2.79 -14.40
N ARG A 252 16.24 1.75 -14.21
CA ARG A 252 15.78 0.40 -13.84
C ARG A 252 16.10 0.11 -12.38
N VAL A 253 15.07 -0.29 -11.62
CA VAL A 253 15.19 -0.81 -10.25
C VAL A 253 14.96 -2.31 -10.31
N HIS A 254 15.98 -3.09 -9.98
CA HIS A 254 15.98 -4.54 -10.15
C HIS A 254 16.66 -5.24 -8.98
N ASP A 255 16.14 -6.42 -8.63
CA ASP A 255 16.79 -7.34 -7.71
C ASP A 255 18.00 -7.99 -8.38
N ARG A 256 19.21 -7.55 -7.99
CA ARG A 256 20.47 -8.06 -8.52
C ARG A 256 20.62 -9.59 -8.44
N GLY A 257 19.93 -10.26 -7.52
CA GLY A 257 19.95 -11.72 -7.38
C GLY A 257 19.10 -12.47 -8.40
N LYS A 258 18.29 -11.76 -9.20
CA LYS A 258 17.36 -12.34 -10.17
C LYS A 258 17.78 -12.05 -11.61
N PRO A 259 17.38 -12.89 -12.58
CA PRO A 259 17.50 -12.54 -13.99
C PRO A 259 16.64 -11.30 -14.28
N TYR A 260 17.15 -10.43 -15.15
CA TYR A 260 16.41 -9.31 -15.71
C TYR A 260 15.18 -9.81 -16.49
N SER A 261 14.08 -9.05 -16.46
CA SER A 261 12.93 -9.32 -17.33
C SER A 261 13.34 -9.25 -18.80
N THR A 262 12.73 -10.10 -19.60
CA THR A 262 12.92 -10.21 -21.05
C THR A 262 12.04 -9.24 -21.84
N ALA A 263 11.03 -8.62 -21.22
CA ALA A 263 10.20 -7.60 -21.84
C ALA A 263 10.90 -6.24 -21.77
N PHE A 264 10.79 -5.41 -22.81
CA PHE A 264 11.37 -4.06 -22.85
C PHE A 264 10.26 -3.02 -22.92
N THR A 265 10.51 -1.86 -22.29
CA THR A 265 9.57 -0.74 -22.22
C THR A 265 10.34 0.59 -22.34
N ASP A 266 9.64 1.67 -22.69
CA ASP A 266 10.17 3.03 -22.78
C ASP A 266 9.77 3.91 -21.58
N GLU A 267 9.29 3.30 -20.50
CA GLU A 267 8.92 4.00 -19.27
C GLU A 267 10.17 4.47 -18.50
N LEU A 268 10.15 5.73 -18.05
CA LEU A 268 11.30 6.35 -17.40
C LEU A 268 11.76 5.62 -16.13
N LEU A 269 10.83 5.08 -15.33
CA LEU A 269 11.15 4.28 -14.16
C LEU A 269 10.57 2.88 -14.32
N TRP A 270 11.45 1.89 -14.41
CA TRP A 270 11.08 0.50 -14.53
C TRP A 270 11.43 -0.25 -13.25
N VAL A 271 10.41 -0.73 -12.54
CA VAL A 271 10.57 -1.54 -11.32
C VAL A 271 10.33 -3.02 -11.65
N GLU A 272 11.32 -3.85 -11.40
CA GLU A 272 11.25 -5.30 -11.58
C GLU A 272 10.98 -6.01 -10.26
N GLY A 273 9.70 -6.12 -9.92
CA GLY A 273 9.22 -6.71 -8.67
C GLY A 273 8.11 -5.88 -8.05
N ASP A 274 8.01 -5.92 -6.73
CA ASP A 274 6.98 -5.23 -5.98
C ASP A 274 7.38 -3.79 -5.66
N LEU A 275 6.45 -2.84 -5.80
CA LEU A 275 6.60 -1.46 -5.37
C LEU A 275 5.80 -1.22 -4.08
N ARG A 276 6.48 -0.78 -3.02
CA ARG A 276 5.84 -0.32 -1.78
C ARG A 276 5.96 1.20 -1.66
N CYS A 277 4.87 1.86 -1.29
CA CYS A 277 4.84 3.28 -0.94
C CYS A 277 4.15 3.44 0.42
N ASP A 278 4.86 3.96 1.41
CA ASP A 278 4.28 4.29 2.73
C ASP A 278 3.60 5.68 2.75
N GLY A 279 3.68 6.41 1.63
CA GLY A 279 3.05 7.72 1.42
C GLY A 279 1.99 7.69 0.32
N ASN A 280 1.75 8.85 -0.30
CA ASN A 280 0.78 9.00 -1.38
C ASN A 280 1.45 8.87 -2.76
N ILE A 281 0.87 8.08 -3.65
CA ILE A 281 1.21 8.10 -5.08
C ILE A 281 0.32 9.14 -5.76
N ARG A 282 0.92 10.13 -6.44
CA ARG A 282 0.21 11.19 -7.17
C ARG A 282 0.53 11.11 -8.66
N LEU A 283 -0.50 11.02 -9.48
CA LEU A 283 -0.41 11.05 -10.93
C LEU A 283 -0.93 12.41 -11.45
N TYR A 284 -0.11 13.12 -12.22
CA TYR A 284 -0.46 14.44 -12.74
C TYR A 284 -0.88 14.33 -14.20
N ASN A 285 -2.11 14.75 -14.53
CA ASN A 285 -2.68 14.70 -15.89
C ASN A 285 -2.43 13.37 -16.61
N SER A 286 -2.55 12.27 -15.86
CA SER A 286 -2.20 10.93 -16.33
C SER A 286 -3.16 9.90 -15.73
N ARG A 287 -2.92 8.63 -16.04
CA ARG A 287 -3.76 7.49 -15.66
C ARG A 287 -2.94 6.41 -14.97
N LEU A 288 -3.60 5.63 -14.13
CA LEU A 288 -3.10 4.34 -13.67
C LEU A 288 -3.58 3.28 -14.67
N GLU A 289 -2.68 2.56 -15.32
CA GLU A 289 -3.00 1.56 -16.34
C GLU A 289 -2.58 0.15 -15.89
N LEU A 290 -3.42 -0.83 -16.20
CA LEU A 290 -3.21 -2.25 -15.91
C LEU A 290 -3.02 -2.97 -17.25
N MET A 291 -1.80 -3.46 -17.50
CA MET A 291 -1.41 -4.07 -18.77
C MET A 291 -0.89 -5.49 -18.53
N PRO A 292 -1.31 -6.49 -19.33
CA PRO A 292 -0.77 -7.85 -19.22
C PRO A 292 0.62 -7.98 -19.87
N SER A 293 0.90 -7.20 -20.92
CA SER A 293 2.21 -7.09 -21.55
C SER A 293 2.31 -5.84 -22.44
N HIS A 294 3.53 -5.39 -22.71
CA HIS A 294 3.85 -4.33 -23.67
C HIS A 294 3.80 -4.79 -25.13
N THR A 295 3.75 -6.11 -25.35
CA THR A 295 3.78 -6.75 -26.68
C THR A 295 2.40 -7.17 -27.18
N ALA A 296 1.34 -6.96 -26.38
CA ALA A 296 -0.01 -7.29 -26.80
C ALA A 296 -0.45 -6.38 -27.95
N ASN A 297 -0.72 -6.98 -29.12
CA ASN A 297 -1.10 -6.29 -30.37
C ASN A 297 -2.41 -5.47 -30.31
N THR A 298 -3.10 -5.48 -29.17
CA THR A 298 -4.25 -4.59 -28.92
C THR A 298 -4.25 -4.29 -27.42
N PRO A 299 -3.92 -3.06 -26.99
CA PRO A 299 -4.05 -2.69 -25.60
C PRO A 299 -5.53 -2.75 -25.27
N MET A 300 -5.97 -3.74 -24.50
CA MET A 300 -7.30 -3.67 -23.87
C MET A 300 -7.17 -2.68 -22.72
N PRO A 301 -7.70 -1.45 -22.81
CA PRO A 301 -7.40 -0.41 -21.84
C PRO A 301 -8.13 -0.70 -20.54
N PHE A 302 -7.41 -1.17 -19.53
CA PHE A 302 -7.88 -1.15 -18.14
C PHE A 302 -7.15 -0.04 -17.43
N HIS A 303 -7.83 1.08 -17.18
CA HIS A 303 -7.20 2.21 -16.52
C HIS A 303 -8.16 3.03 -15.70
N VAL A 304 -7.58 3.77 -14.76
CA VAL A 304 -8.25 4.74 -13.93
C VAL A 304 -7.65 6.11 -14.22
N LEU A 305 -8.48 7.08 -14.56
CA LEU A 305 -8.04 8.45 -14.74
C LEU A 305 -9.04 9.45 -14.17
N ARG A 306 -8.52 10.62 -13.82
CA ARG A 306 -9.32 11.80 -13.51
C ARG A 306 -9.47 12.65 -14.76
N MET A 307 -10.69 13.06 -15.06
CA MET A 307 -11.00 14.02 -16.12
C MET A 307 -11.65 15.24 -15.51
N ASP A 308 -11.05 16.41 -15.72
CA ASP A 308 -11.57 17.68 -15.23
C ASP A 308 -12.16 18.47 -16.40
N ASP A 309 -13.38 18.98 -16.23
CA ASP A 309 -14.02 19.96 -17.10
C ASP A 309 -14.08 21.29 -16.33
N PRO A 310 -12.99 22.09 -16.37
CA PRO A 310 -12.90 23.34 -15.63
C PRO A 310 -13.93 24.38 -16.10
N ALA A 311 -14.40 24.29 -17.35
CA ALA A 311 -15.44 25.17 -17.87
C ALA A 311 -16.78 24.93 -17.16
N LYS A 312 -17.04 23.70 -16.72
CA LYS A 312 -18.23 23.33 -15.92
C LYS A 312 -17.97 23.27 -14.41
N GLY A 313 -16.72 23.48 -13.98
CA GLY A 313 -16.32 23.29 -12.58
C GLY A 313 -16.51 21.86 -12.08
N SER A 314 -16.48 20.88 -12.99
CA SER A 314 -16.73 19.47 -12.67
C SER A 314 -15.51 18.60 -12.89
N ALA A 315 -15.39 17.53 -12.11
CA ALA A 315 -14.37 16.50 -12.30
C ALA A 315 -15.03 15.13 -12.20
N SER A 316 -14.58 14.19 -13.02
CA SER A 316 -14.99 12.80 -12.97
C SER A 316 -13.80 11.88 -12.76
N MET A 317 -14.02 10.84 -11.95
CA MET A 317 -13.15 9.68 -11.90
C MET A 317 -13.69 8.65 -12.90
N THR A 318 -12.88 8.26 -13.86
CA THR A 318 -13.27 7.33 -14.92
C THR A 318 -12.48 6.04 -14.76
N LEU A 319 -13.21 4.93 -14.61
CA LEU A 319 -12.68 3.59 -14.74
C LEU A 319 -13.04 3.06 -16.13
N VAL A 320 -12.02 2.75 -16.93
CA VAL A 320 -12.18 2.15 -18.27
C VAL A 320 -11.92 0.65 -18.17
N ILE A 321 -12.83 -0.13 -18.74
CA ILE A 321 -12.85 -1.60 -18.68
C ILE A 321 -12.90 -2.11 -20.14
N GLY A 322 -11.79 -1.97 -20.86
CA GLY A 322 -11.72 -2.34 -22.27
C GLY A 322 -12.18 -1.25 -23.25
N ASP A 323 -12.03 -1.54 -24.54
CA ASP A 323 -12.25 -0.64 -25.69
C ASP A 323 -13.49 -1.01 -26.51
N LYS A 324 -14.20 -2.06 -26.09
CA LYS A 324 -15.35 -2.63 -26.79
C LYS A 324 -16.55 -2.68 -25.86
N SER A 325 -17.75 -2.52 -26.42
CA SER A 325 -19.03 -2.64 -25.69
C SER A 325 -19.66 -4.03 -25.91
N ALA A 326 -18.87 -5.10 -25.75
CA ALA A 326 -19.27 -6.48 -26.12
C ALA A 326 -19.83 -7.31 -24.96
N GLY A 327 -19.78 -6.83 -23.72
CA GLY A 327 -20.14 -7.54 -22.50
C GLY A 327 -19.03 -8.48 -21.97
N HIS A 328 -17.83 -8.45 -22.58
CA HIS A 328 -16.76 -9.40 -22.28
C HIS A 328 -15.83 -8.93 -21.18
N ASN A 329 -15.50 -7.64 -21.16
CA ASN A 329 -14.65 -7.07 -20.12
C ASN A 329 -15.49 -6.69 -18.90
N LYS A 330 -14.93 -6.88 -17.69
CA LYS A 330 -15.69 -6.77 -16.45
C LYS A 330 -14.88 -6.13 -15.33
N LEU A 331 -15.53 -5.27 -14.55
CA LEU A 331 -15.16 -4.99 -13.16
C LEU A 331 -15.92 -5.97 -12.27
N VAL A 332 -15.19 -6.72 -11.45
CA VAL A 332 -15.76 -7.74 -10.57
C VAL A 332 -15.45 -7.38 -9.12
N VAL A 333 -16.49 -7.36 -8.28
CA VAL A 333 -16.39 -7.18 -6.82
C VAL A 333 -16.89 -8.45 -6.16
N GLY A 334 -16.05 -9.07 -5.32
CA GLY A 334 -16.38 -10.33 -4.68
C GLY A 334 -15.32 -10.79 -3.68
N PRO A 335 -15.68 -11.65 -2.71
CA PRO A 335 -14.70 -12.24 -1.82
C PRO A 335 -13.83 -13.26 -2.55
N LYS A 336 -12.63 -13.42 -2.02
CA LYS A 336 -11.73 -14.54 -2.31
C LYS A 336 -12.06 -15.69 -1.36
N THR A 337 -12.04 -16.92 -1.84
CA THR A 337 -12.31 -18.16 -1.04
C THR A 337 -11.07 -18.75 -0.37
N GLY A 338 -9.90 -18.14 -0.60
CA GLY A 338 -8.64 -18.53 0.04
C GLY A 338 -7.89 -19.68 -0.63
N ALA A 339 -8.47 -20.35 -1.64
CA ALA A 339 -7.83 -21.47 -2.34
C ALA A 339 -6.69 -21.04 -3.27
N ASP A 340 -6.83 -19.88 -3.92
CA ASP A 340 -5.85 -19.39 -4.89
C ASP A 340 -4.95 -18.30 -4.30
N LYS A 341 -3.65 -18.53 -4.15
CA LYS A 341 -2.71 -17.50 -3.67
C LYS A 341 -2.50 -16.36 -4.67
N THR A 342 -2.80 -16.56 -5.96
CA THR A 342 -2.58 -15.58 -7.03
C THR A 342 -3.67 -14.50 -7.12
N GLY A 343 -4.80 -14.69 -6.43
CA GLY A 343 -5.87 -13.68 -6.35
C GLY A 343 -6.85 -13.67 -7.53
N THR A 344 -6.80 -14.68 -8.39
CA THR A 344 -7.68 -14.83 -9.56
C THR A 344 -9.01 -15.53 -9.22
N ASP A 345 -9.09 -16.28 -8.12
CA ASP A 345 -10.35 -16.87 -7.61
C ASP A 345 -11.20 -15.83 -6.85
N VAL A 346 -11.94 -15.03 -7.62
CA VAL A 346 -12.91 -14.05 -7.11
C VAL A 346 -14.33 -14.55 -7.33
N HIS A 347 -15.16 -14.58 -6.28
CA HIS A 347 -16.57 -15.00 -6.35
C HIS A 347 -17.47 -13.79 -6.60
N PRO A 348 -17.98 -13.56 -7.82
CA PRO A 348 -18.63 -12.30 -8.17
C PRO A 348 -19.89 -12.05 -7.33
N ARG A 349 -19.94 -10.92 -6.62
CA ARG A 349 -21.13 -10.41 -5.91
C ARG A 349 -21.74 -9.23 -6.64
N MET A 350 -20.90 -8.37 -7.20
CA MET A 350 -21.30 -7.30 -8.10
C MET A 350 -20.39 -7.34 -9.34
N VAL A 351 -20.99 -7.19 -10.52
CA VAL A 351 -20.29 -7.15 -11.80
C VAL A 351 -20.74 -5.93 -12.58
N VAL A 352 -19.81 -5.18 -13.14
CA VAL A 352 -20.07 -4.15 -14.16
C VAL A 352 -19.38 -4.58 -15.44
N THR A 353 -20.12 -4.73 -16.52
CA THR A 353 -19.59 -5.11 -17.83
C THR A 353 -19.30 -3.88 -18.69
N ASP A 354 -18.42 -4.03 -19.68
CA ASP A 354 -18.05 -2.97 -20.64
C ASP A 354 -19.18 -2.49 -21.57
N ASN A 355 -20.30 -3.22 -21.63
CA ASN A 355 -21.55 -2.78 -22.27
C ASN A 355 -22.52 -2.04 -21.32
N GLY A 356 -22.10 -1.77 -20.09
CA GLY A 356 -22.85 -0.96 -19.12
C GLY A 356 -23.82 -1.74 -18.22
N ASN A 357 -23.90 -3.07 -18.31
CA ASN A 357 -24.77 -3.85 -17.43
C ASN A 357 -24.17 -4.00 -16.03
N VAL A 358 -25.02 -3.86 -15.01
CA VAL A 358 -24.68 -4.08 -13.61
C VAL A 358 -25.43 -5.30 -13.10
N GLY A 359 -24.69 -6.33 -12.68
CA GLY A 359 -25.22 -7.52 -12.04
C GLY A 359 -24.96 -7.52 -10.53
N ILE A 360 -25.95 -7.87 -9.72
CA ILE A 360 -25.81 -8.16 -8.29
C ILE A 360 -26.31 -9.58 -8.03
N GLY A 361 -25.47 -10.44 -7.47
CA GLY A 361 -25.76 -11.87 -7.31
C GLY A 361 -25.70 -12.68 -8.63
N THR A 362 -25.19 -12.08 -9.71
CA THR A 362 -24.96 -12.73 -11.00
C THR A 362 -23.65 -12.26 -11.63
N SER A 363 -22.96 -13.16 -12.32
CA SER A 363 -21.75 -12.84 -13.10
C SER A 363 -22.03 -12.54 -14.58
N ALA A 364 -23.28 -12.74 -15.01
CA ALA A 364 -23.76 -12.56 -16.37
C ALA A 364 -25.12 -11.82 -16.33
N PRO A 365 -25.11 -10.49 -16.12
CA PRO A 365 -26.34 -9.71 -16.10
C PRO A 365 -27.03 -9.73 -17.46
N ALA A 366 -28.31 -10.11 -17.48
CA ALA A 366 -29.12 -10.19 -18.70
C ALA A 366 -29.80 -8.84 -19.07
N ALA A 367 -29.72 -7.84 -18.19
CA ALA A 367 -30.27 -6.51 -18.35
C ALA A 367 -29.31 -5.45 -17.77
N ASN A 368 -29.60 -4.16 -18.01
CA ASN A 368 -28.78 -3.05 -17.51
C ASN A 368 -28.61 -3.08 -15.98
N LEU A 369 -29.64 -3.54 -15.26
CA LEU A 369 -29.56 -3.87 -13.84
C LEU A 369 -30.23 -5.23 -13.60
N ASP A 370 -29.45 -6.25 -13.25
CA ASP A 370 -29.91 -7.61 -12.95
C ASP A 370 -29.55 -7.96 -11.51
N VAL A 371 -30.54 -7.95 -10.62
CA VAL A 371 -30.39 -8.29 -9.20
C VAL A 371 -31.02 -9.66 -8.94
N ARG A 372 -30.20 -10.64 -8.55
CA ARG A 372 -30.65 -11.97 -8.12
C ARG A 372 -30.71 -12.03 -6.60
N GLY A 373 -31.85 -11.61 -6.06
CA GLY A 373 -32.13 -11.57 -4.62
C GLY A 373 -33.10 -10.45 -4.27
N ASP A 374 -33.18 -10.13 -2.98
CA ASP A 374 -34.04 -9.07 -2.48
C ASP A 374 -33.40 -7.69 -2.65
N VAL A 375 -34.23 -6.70 -2.97
CA VAL A 375 -33.84 -5.28 -3.01
C VAL A 375 -34.49 -4.57 -1.83
N VAL A 376 -33.67 -4.12 -0.89
CA VAL A 376 -34.11 -3.29 0.24
C VAL A 376 -33.74 -1.84 -0.05
N ALA A 377 -34.73 -0.95 -0.08
CA ALA A 377 -34.54 0.49 -0.25
C ALA A 377 -35.12 1.23 0.96
N SER A 378 -34.37 2.17 1.54
CA SER A 378 -34.80 3.01 2.66
C SER A 378 -35.57 4.27 2.23
N GLY A 379 -35.66 4.51 0.92
CA GLY A 379 -36.43 5.60 0.31
C GLY A 379 -37.15 5.12 -0.95
N ASP A 380 -37.69 6.06 -1.72
CA ASP A 380 -38.48 5.74 -2.91
C ASP A 380 -37.63 5.11 -4.02
N VAL A 381 -38.07 3.96 -4.54
CA VAL A 381 -37.60 3.44 -5.82
C VAL A 381 -38.49 4.00 -6.93
N ARG A 382 -37.98 5.02 -7.63
CA ARG A 382 -38.71 5.66 -8.73
C ARG A 382 -38.46 4.90 -10.03
N PHE A 383 -39.49 4.22 -10.53
CA PHE A 383 -39.49 3.63 -11.86
C PHE A 383 -40.24 4.55 -12.83
N ALA A 384 -39.68 4.79 -14.02
CA ALA A 384 -40.42 5.48 -15.10
C ALA A 384 -41.66 4.67 -15.53
N GLY A 385 -41.59 3.34 -15.43
CA GLY A 385 -42.71 2.41 -15.58
C GLY A 385 -42.49 1.18 -14.69
N LEU A 386 -43.55 0.69 -14.06
CA LEU A 386 -43.54 -0.52 -13.24
C LEU A 386 -44.32 -1.62 -13.96
N SER A 387 -43.67 -2.74 -14.26
CA SER A 387 -44.36 -4.00 -14.58
C SER A 387 -44.46 -4.81 -13.30
N ALA A 388 -45.62 -4.80 -12.64
CA ALA A 388 -45.81 -5.56 -11.41
C ALA A 388 -45.82 -7.08 -11.71
N LEU A 389 -44.90 -7.78 -11.06
CA LEU A 389 -44.77 -9.24 -10.87
C LEU A 389 -45.48 -10.15 -11.89
N GLY A 390 -44.71 -10.69 -12.84
CA GLY A 390 -45.03 -11.92 -13.58
C GLY A 390 -45.93 -11.78 -14.82
N THR A 391 -46.35 -10.58 -15.18
CA THR A 391 -47.07 -10.35 -16.45
C THR A 391 -46.21 -9.54 -17.43
N GLY A 392 -46.28 -9.85 -18.72
CA GLY A 392 -45.59 -9.09 -19.78
C GLY A 392 -46.17 -7.69 -20.02
N THR A 393 -47.13 -7.27 -19.20
CA THR A 393 -47.90 -6.03 -19.37
C THR A 393 -47.54 -5.06 -18.25
N GLN A 394 -47.18 -3.82 -18.59
CA GLN A 394 -46.99 -2.76 -17.59
C GLN A 394 -48.31 -2.50 -16.86
N VAL A 395 -48.27 -2.33 -15.53
CA VAL A 395 -49.47 -2.11 -14.72
C VAL A 395 -49.39 -0.72 -14.09
N ARG A 396 -50.48 0.03 -14.19
CA ARG A 396 -50.68 1.29 -13.49
C ARG A 396 -51.56 1.03 -12.27
N VAL A 397 -51.20 1.66 -11.15
CA VAL A 397 -52.00 1.68 -9.92
C VAL A 397 -52.30 3.13 -9.58
N VAL A 398 -53.57 3.47 -9.43
CA VAL A 398 -54.03 4.76 -8.91
C VAL A 398 -54.85 4.47 -7.65
N TRP A 399 -54.58 5.19 -6.58
CA TRP A 399 -55.38 5.09 -5.36
C TRP A 399 -55.80 6.48 -4.91
N GLY A 400 -56.92 6.55 -4.20
CA GLY A 400 -57.43 7.82 -3.72
C GLY A 400 -58.46 7.68 -2.60
N ALA A 401 -58.60 8.77 -1.84
CA ALA A 401 -59.67 8.97 -0.88
C ALA A 401 -60.49 10.20 -1.28
N VAL A 402 -61.81 10.07 -1.25
CA VAL A 402 -62.77 11.07 -1.70
C VAL A 402 -63.75 11.37 -0.58
N ALA A 403 -63.93 12.65 -0.26
CA ALA A 403 -64.88 13.11 0.75
C ALA A 403 -66.33 13.14 0.20
N ALA A 404 -67.33 13.20 1.09
CA ALA A 404 -68.74 13.21 0.70
C ALA A 404 -69.18 14.42 -0.17
N ASN A 405 -68.40 15.50 -0.15
CA ASN A 405 -68.62 16.65 -1.04
C ASN A 405 -67.94 16.49 -2.42
N GLY A 406 -67.23 15.38 -2.66
CA GLY A 406 -66.46 15.12 -3.88
C GLY A 406 -65.03 15.66 -3.87
N ALA A 407 -64.56 16.27 -2.77
CA ALA A 407 -63.18 16.72 -2.68
C ALA A 407 -62.21 15.54 -2.55
N VAL A 408 -61.05 15.63 -3.23
CA VAL A 408 -59.96 14.67 -3.06
C VAL A 408 -59.32 14.89 -1.69
N ALA A 409 -59.46 13.89 -0.82
CA ALA A 409 -58.92 13.92 0.54
C ALA A 409 -57.49 13.37 0.61
N ALA A 410 -57.13 12.42 -0.25
CA ALA A 410 -55.77 11.88 -0.40
C ALA A 410 -55.59 11.18 -1.76
N GLY A 411 -54.35 11.04 -2.20
CA GLY A 411 -53.98 10.44 -3.48
C GLY A 411 -53.83 11.47 -4.61
N ASP A 412 -53.21 11.03 -5.71
CA ASP A 412 -52.86 11.85 -6.86
C ASP A 412 -53.13 11.10 -8.18
N GLY A 413 -53.09 11.81 -9.30
CA GLY A 413 -53.23 11.22 -10.64
C GLY A 413 -54.68 10.98 -11.08
N PHE A 414 -55.63 11.59 -10.36
CA PHE A 414 -57.05 11.64 -10.70
C PHE A 414 -57.67 12.97 -10.22
N THR A 415 -58.85 13.27 -10.73
CA THR A 415 -59.74 14.34 -10.25
C THR A 415 -61.12 13.75 -9.99
N VAL A 416 -61.95 14.44 -9.22
CA VAL A 416 -63.29 13.97 -8.89
C VAL A 416 -64.32 15.04 -9.19
N GLN A 417 -65.40 14.63 -9.87
CA GLN A 417 -66.59 15.43 -10.07
C GLN A 417 -67.78 14.75 -9.39
N LYS A 418 -68.42 15.46 -8.45
CA LYS A 418 -69.72 15.02 -7.90
C LYS A 418 -70.80 15.22 -8.97
N LEU A 419 -71.49 14.14 -9.31
CA LEU A 419 -72.56 14.17 -10.32
C LEU A 419 -73.86 14.72 -9.73
N PRO A 420 -74.80 15.21 -10.57
CA PRO A 420 -76.09 15.69 -10.08
C PRO A 420 -76.87 14.60 -9.33
N GLY A 421 -77.40 14.96 -8.16
CA GLY A 421 -78.08 14.03 -7.24
C GLY A 421 -77.20 13.58 -6.07
N PRO A 422 -77.77 12.81 -5.14
CA PRO A 422 -77.02 12.28 -4.02
C PRO A 422 -76.14 11.09 -4.45
N GLY A 423 -74.97 10.95 -3.84
CA GLY A 423 -74.17 9.73 -3.79
C GLY A 423 -73.58 9.26 -5.11
N ARG A 424 -73.31 10.13 -6.10
CA ARG A 424 -72.58 9.74 -7.33
C ARG A 424 -71.36 10.62 -7.58
N TYR A 425 -70.23 9.99 -7.85
CA TYR A 425 -68.94 10.65 -8.08
C TYR A 425 -68.25 10.05 -9.30
N GLN A 426 -67.84 10.90 -10.23
CA GLN A 426 -66.98 10.52 -11.33
C GLN A 426 -65.53 10.77 -10.92
N VAL A 427 -64.69 9.75 -11.01
CA VAL A 427 -63.24 9.80 -10.82
C VAL A 427 -62.61 9.80 -12.19
N ASP A 428 -62.05 10.92 -12.61
CA ASP A 428 -61.35 11.06 -13.89
C ASP A 428 -59.85 10.88 -13.69
N PHE A 429 -59.25 9.89 -14.35
CA PHE A 429 -57.82 9.63 -14.28
C PHE A 429 -57.05 10.65 -15.12
N ALA A 430 -56.13 11.39 -14.49
CA ALA A 430 -55.33 12.42 -15.17
C ALA A 430 -54.49 11.89 -16.34
N THR A 431 -54.19 10.59 -16.31
CA THR A 431 -53.68 9.82 -17.44
C THR A 431 -54.58 8.61 -17.60
N ALA A 432 -55.10 8.33 -18.80
CA ALA A 432 -55.92 7.15 -19.02
C ALA A 432 -55.07 5.86 -18.91
N PHE A 433 -55.70 4.76 -18.48
CA PHE A 433 -55.16 3.41 -18.65
C PHE A 433 -55.21 3.01 -20.13
N THR A 434 -54.31 2.14 -20.60
CA THR A 434 -54.33 1.66 -22.00
C THR A 434 -55.45 0.66 -22.29
N GLY A 435 -56.13 0.20 -21.25
CA GLY A 435 -57.32 -0.64 -21.27
C GLY A 435 -58.15 -0.44 -20.01
N GLN A 436 -59.33 -1.05 -19.92
CA GLN A 436 -60.22 -0.90 -18.77
C GLN A 436 -59.52 -1.38 -17.48
N PRO A 437 -59.35 -0.53 -16.45
CA PRO A 437 -58.79 -0.94 -15.17
C PRO A 437 -59.80 -1.76 -14.36
N THR A 438 -59.30 -2.52 -13.39
CA THR A 438 -60.10 -3.07 -12.31
C THR A 438 -60.11 -2.07 -11.16
N ILE A 439 -61.29 -1.74 -10.64
CA ILE A 439 -61.44 -0.77 -9.56
C ILE A 439 -62.12 -1.42 -8.37
N VAL A 440 -61.52 -1.26 -7.20
CA VAL A 440 -62.12 -1.64 -5.92
C VAL A 440 -62.39 -0.36 -5.15
N VAL A 441 -63.62 -0.22 -4.63
CA VAL A 441 -64.04 0.90 -3.80
C VAL A 441 -64.42 0.38 -2.41
N THR A 442 -64.22 1.21 -1.41
CA THR A 442 -64.63 0.92 -0.04
C THR A 442 -65.20 2.18 0.57
N ARG A 443 -66.39 2.07 1.16
CA ARG A 443 -67.02 3.17 1.90
C ARG A 443 -66.24 3.36 3.20
N VAL A 444 -65.57 4.50 3.36
CA VAL A 444 -64.85 4.87 4.59
C VAL A 444 -65.07 6.35 4.85
N HIS A 445 -65.63 6.68 6.01
CA HIS A 445 -65.69 8.05 6.52
C HIS A 445 -64.32 8.41 7.11
N LEU A 446 -63.74 9.50 6.62
CA LEU A 446 -62.37 9.92 6.86
C LEU A 446 -62.06 10.13 8.35
N LEU A 447 -61.25 9.25 8.94
CA LEU A 447 -60.11 9.58 9.81
C LEU A 447 -59.31 8.29 10.05
N LEU A 448 -58.00 8.30 9.76
CA LEU A 448 -57.03 7.27 10.20
C LEU A 448 -56.86 7.24 11.74
N THR A 449 -57.77 7.86 12.48
CA THR A 449 -57.88 7.87 13.94
C THR A 449 -59.35 7.95 14.34
N ALA A 450 -59.90 6.80 14.77
CA ALA A 450 -61.08 6.62 15.60
C ALA A 450 -62.42 7.26 15.16
N ASP A 451 -63.20 6.53 14.37
CA ASP A 451 -64.63 6.39 14.65
C ASP A 451 -64.90 4.93 15.04
N SER A 452 -65.19 4.72 16.31
CA SER A 452 -65.62 3.43 16.85
C SER A 452 -66.94 3.03 16.19
N GLY A 453 -66.86 2.08 15.26
CA GLY A 453 -67.97 1.59 14.44
C GLY A 453 -69.19 1.10 15.22
N THR A 454 -70.08 2.02 15.57
CA THR A 454 -71.40 1.69 16.15
C THR A 454 -72.57 2.06 15.22
N SER A 455 -72.31 2.49 13.98
CA SER A 455 -73.38 2.92 13.05
C SER A 455 -73.12 2.58 11.57
N VAL A 456 -72.34 1.55 11.25
CA VAL A 456 -72.24 1.07 9.86
C VAL A 456 -73.19 -0.12 9.69
N THR A 457 -74.33 0.09 9.06
CA THR A 457 -75.25 -0.99 8.67
C THR A 457 -74.73 -1.62 7.38
N ALA A 458 -74.85 -2.94 7.19
CA ALA A 458 -74.35 -3.64 6.00
C ALA A 458 -74.92 -3.12 4.66
N SER A 459 -76.01 -2.37 4.72
CA SER A 459 -76.64 -1.68 3.60
C SER A 459 -75.90 -0.41 3.16
N GLU A 460 -75.06 0.18 4.01
CA GLU A 460 -74.21 1.32 3.65
C GLU A 460 -73.03 0.85 2.78
N THR A 461 -73.08 1.16 1.50
CA THR A 461 -72.11 0.64 0.52
C THR A 461 -71.53 1.74 -0.37
N ALA A 462 -70.38 1.43 -0.96
CA ALA A 462 -69.86 2.12 -2.12
C ALA A 462 -69.74 1.07 -3.24
N VAL A 463 -70.27 1.38 -4.42
CA VAL A 463 -70.27 0.46 -5.57
C VAL A 463 -69.70 1.17 -6.78
N VAL A 464 -68.99 0.42 -7.61
CA VAL A 464 -68.51 0.91 -8.90
C VAL A 464 -69.64 0.75 -9.90
N ASP A 465 -70.11 1.87 -10.44
CA ASP A 465 -71.23 1.97 -11.38
C ASP A 465 -70.75 1.91 -12.84
N GLU A 466 -69.60 2.54 -13.13
CA GLU A 466 -68.98 2.56 -14.45
C GLU A 466 -67.46 2.48 -14.33
N VAL A 467 -66.81 1.76 -15.25
CA VAL A 467 -65.35 1.78 -15.38
C VAL A 467 -64.99 1.91 -16.85
N LEU A 468 -64.25 2.97 -17.18
CA LEU A 468 -63.60 3.20 -18.46
C LEU A 468 -62.09 3.36 -18.25
N SER A 469 -61.33 3.47 -19.34
CA SER A 469 -59.89 3.68 -19.29
C SER A 469 -59.50 5.04 -18.70
N ASP A 470 -60.30 6.07 -18.89
CA ASP A 470 -60.03 7.44 -18.48
C ASP A 470 -60.84 7.88 -17.25
N ARG A 471 -61.91 7.16 -16.89
CA ARG A 471 -62.74 7.50 -15.73
C ARG A 471 -63.44 6.31 -15.10
N ALA A 472 -63.99 6.51 -13.91
CA ALA A 472 -64.90 5.59 -13.26
C ALA A 472 -66.00 6.33 -12.52
N VAL A 473 -67.19 5.74 -12.40
CA VAL A 473 -68.27 6.29 -11.58
C VAL A 473 -68.44 5.42 -10.35
N VAL A 474 -68.42 6.06 -9.19
CA VAL A 474 -68.64 5.43 -7.89
C VAL A 474 -69.94 5.97 -7.31
N ALA A 475 -70.80 5.06 -6.89
CA ALA A 475 -72.04 5.38 -6.20
C ALA A 475 -71.94 5.00 -4.72
N THR A 476 -72.46 5.84 -3.83
CA THR A 476 -72.53 5.61 -2.39
C THR A 476 -73.97 5.58 -1.93
N ALA A 477 -74.30 4.66 -1.01
CA ALA A 477 -75.66 4.46 -0.52
C ALA A 477 -75.75 4.54 1.02
N ASP A 478 -76.90 4.99 1.54
CA ASP A 478 -77.21 5.05 2.97
C ASP A 478 -77.63 3.68 3.54
N THR A 479 -78.03 3.68 4.80
CA THR A 479 -78.47 2.48 5.54
C THR A 479 -79.76 1.85 4.98
N ALA A 480 -80.50 2.55 4.11
CA ALA A 480 -81.69 2.03 3.43
C ALA A 480 -81.38 1.57 2.00
N GLY A 481 -80.12 1.68 1.55
CA GLY A 481 -79.70 1.38 0.18
C GLY A 481 -80.06 2.48 -0.83
N ALA A 482 -80.50 3.65 -0.36
CA ALA A 482 -80.76 4.80 -1.23
C ALA A 482 -79.45 5.55 -1.51
N LEU A 483 -79.30 6.11 -2.71
CA LEU A 483 -78.14 6.93 -3.04
C LEU A 483 -78.03 8.10 -2.07
N ALA A 484 -76.88 8.22 -1.42
CA ALA A 484 -76.61 9.22 -0.40
C ALA A 484 -75.14 9.63 -0.45
N ASP A 485 -74.87 10.91 -0.24
CA ASP A 485 -73.51 11.45 -0.22
C ASP A 485 -72.68 10.79 0.89
N GLY A 486 -71.68 10.01 0.50
CA GLY A 486 -70.73 9.39 1.42
C GLY A 486 -69.30 9.50 0.90
N GLY A 487 -68.34 9.48 1.81
CA GLY A 487 -66.92 9.36 1.46
C GLY A 487 -66.54 7.92 1.11
N PHE A 488 -65.53 7.76 0.26
CA PHE A 488 -65.01 6.46 -0.15
C PHE A 488 -63.52 6.51 -0.46
N THR A 489 -62.87 5.36 -0.37
CA THR A 489 -61.53 5.14 -0.89
C THR A 489 -61.58 4.19 -2.07
N PHE A 490 -60.65 4.32 -3.01
CA PHE A 490 -60.57 3.42 -4.15
C PHE A 490 -59.13 3.06 -4.51
N ILE A 491 -58.97 1.91 -5.16
CA ILE A 491 -57.75 1.48 -5.85
C ILE A 491 -58.16 1.04 -7.25
N ALA A 492 -57.54 1.62 -8.27
CA ALA A 492 -57.67 1.28 -9.67
C ALA A 492 -56.36 0.66 -10.18
N ILE A 493 -56.43 -0.56 -10.70
CA ILE A 493 -55.29 -1.32 -11.22
C ILE A 493 -55.60 -1.73 -12.64
N GLY A 494 -54.77 -1.36 -13.61
CA GLY A 494 -55.02 -1.66 -15.01
C GLY A 494 -53.75 -1.61 -15.86
N PRO A 495 -53.84 -2.02 -17.13
CA PRO A 495 -52.71 -1.92 -18.04
C PRO A 495 -52.31 -0.44 -18.23
N ARG A 496 -51.00 -0.20 -18.28
CA ARG A 496 -50.42 1.12 -18.47
C ARG A 496 -50.16 1.45 -19.93
#